data_AF-A0A846XQH9-F1
#
_entry.id   AF-A0A846XQH9-F1
#
_cell.length_a   1.000
_cell.length_b   1.000
_cell.length_c   1.000
_cell.angle_alpha   90.00
_cell.angle_beta   90.00
_cell.angle_gamma   90.00
#
_symmetry.space_group_name_H-M   'P 1'
#
loop_
_entity.id
_entity.type
_entity.pdbx_description
1 polymer ?
#
loop_
_entity_poly.entity_id
_entity_poly.type
_entity_poly.pdbx_seq_one_letter_code
_entity_poly.pdbx_strand_id
1 'polypeptide(L)' 'MSQERRVTLVHEQGEFAETRAAEKAETERRNALAVRTVAGHSIDAADCTALLQMLGLDAESGQHSEAAPAGPVLAAD' A
#
# COMPACT_ATOMS: atom_id res chain seq x y z
N MET A 1 -7.90 21.76 -31.29
CA MET A 1 -6.61 21.11 -30.99
C MET A 1 -6.23 21.08 -29.49
N SER A 2 -6.52 22.11 -28.67
CA SER A 2 -6.16 22.08 -27.23
C SER A 2 -7.15 21.36 -26.31
N GLN A 3 -8.42 21.27 -26.70
CA GLN A 3 -9.47 20.63 -25.89
C GLN A 3 -9.39 19.09 -25.95
N GLU A 4 -9.12 18.53 -27.12
CA GLU A 4 -8.98 17.08 -27.33
C GLU A 4 -7.81 16.51 -26.53
N ARG A 5 -6.67 17.21 -26.52
CA ARG A 5 -5.48 16.82 -25.75
C ARG A 5 -5.70 16.81 -24.23
N ARG A 6 -6.64 17.62 -23.72
CA ARG A 6 -6.96 17.69 -22.29
C ARG A 6 -7.88 16.55 -21.86
N VAL A 7 -8.81 16.14 -22.73
CA VAL A 7 -9.74 15.04 -22.45
C VAL A 7 -9.00 13.69 -22.42
N THR A 8 -8.03 13.47 -23.32
CA THR A 8 -7.23 12.23 -23.33
C THR A 8 -6.36 12.08 -22.08
N LEU A 9 -5.70 13.17 -21.66
CA LEU A 9 -4.79 13.14 -20.50
C LEU A 9 -5.52 12.82 -19.19
N VAL A 10 -6.73 13.36 -19.00
CA VAL A 10 -7.56 13.12 -17.81
C VAL A 10 -8.12 11.70 -17.79
N HIS A 11 -8.45 11.15 -18.97
CA HIS A 11 -8.92 9.78 -19.09
C HIS A 11 -7.82 8.76 -18.77
N GLU A 12 -6.62 8.95 -19.34
CA GLU A 12 -5.46 8.11 -19.05
C GLU A 12 -5.09 8.15 -17.55
N GLN A 13 -5.04 9.35 -16.96
CA GLN A 13 -4.79 9.51 -15.52
C GLN A 13 -5.86 8.80 -14.65
N GLY A 14 -7.11 8.77 -15.10
CA GLY A 14 -8.20 8.03 -14.45
C GLY A 14 -8.00 6.52 -14.48
N GLU A 15 -7.62 5.95 -15.63
CA GLU A 15 -7.33 4.51 -15.77
C GLU A 15 -6.11 4.09 -14.94
N PHE A 16 -5.05 4.90 -14.91
CA PHE A 16 -3.89 4.62 -14.06
C PHE A 16 -4.22 4.74 -12.57
N ALA A 17 -5.09 5.68 -12.19
CA ALA A 17 -5.56 5.82 -10.82
C ALA A 17 -6.40 4.63 -10.38
N GLU A 18 -7.31 4.14 -11.24
CA GLU A 18 -8.12 2.95 -10.97
C GLU A 18 -7.25 1.69 -10.87
N THR A 19 -6.30 1.50 -11.80
CA THR A 19 -5.36 0.38 -11.78
C THR A 19 -4.52 0.39 -10.50
N ARG A 20 -3.95 1.56 -10.12
CA ARG A 20 -3.18 1.70 -8.88
C ARG A 20 -4.03 1.46 -7.63
N ALA A 21 -5.29 1.90 -7.63
CA ALA A 21 -6.20 1.65 -6.52
C ALA A 21 -6.50 0.15 -6.38
N ALA A 22 -6.70 -0.55 -7.49
CA ALA A 22 -6.90 -2.00 -7.52
C ALA A 22 -5.65 -2.74 -6.99
N GLU A 23 -4.46 -2.35 -7.44
CA GLU A 23 -3.18 -2.91 -6.94
C GLU A 23 -2.99 -2.68 -5.44
N LYS A 24 -3.32 -1.48 -4.96
CA LYS A 24 -3.27 -1.16 -3.53
C LYS A 24 -4.22 -2.03 -2.72
N ALA A 25 -5.47 -2.16 -3.16
CA ALA A 25 -6.48 -2.98 -2.49
C ALA A 25 -6.07 -4.47 -2.46
N GLU A 26 -5.43 -4.94 -3.52
CA GLU A 26 -4.92 -6.30 -3.64
C GLU A 26 -3.74 -6.55 -2.69
N THR A 27 -2.84 -5.58 -2.59
CA THR A 27 -1.73 -5.57 -1.63
C THR A 27 -2.23 -5.60 -0.19
N GLU A 28 -3.19 -4.75 0.16
CA GLU A 28 -3.83 -4.74 1.49
C GLU A 28 -4.47 -6.09 1.82
N ARG A 29 -5.12 -6.71 0.83
CA ARG A 29 -5.72 -8.04 0.98
C ARG A 29 -4.67 -9.10 1.26
N ARG A 30 -3.55 -9.10 0.53
CA ARG A 30 -2.42 -10.02 0.75
C ARG A 30 -1.78 -9.81 2.12
N ASN A 31 -1.58 -8.56 2.53
CA ASN A 31 -1.03 -8.22 3.84
C ASN A 31 -1.91 -8.75 4.97
N ALA A 32 -3.24 -8.56 4.88
CA ALA A 32 -4.18 -9.10 5.87
C ALA A 32 -4.10 -10.64 5.97
N LEU A 33 -3.89 -11.34 4.86
CA LEU A 33 -3.70 -12.79 4.86
C LEU A 33 -2.35 -13.19 5.46
N ALA A 34 -1.29 -12.46 5.18
CA ALA A 34 0.02 -12.68 5.77
C ALA A 34 -0.02 -12.52 7.29
N VAL A 35 -0.65 -11.45 7.81
CA VAL A 35 -0.83 -11.24 9.26
C VAL A 35 -1.52 -12.42 9.91
N ARG A 36 -2.66 -12.85 9.35
CA ARG A 36 -3.42 -14.00 9.87
C ARG A 36 -2.61 -15.31 9.82
N THR A 37 -1.81 -15.48 8.78
CA THR A 37 -0.95 -16.66 8.62
C THR A 37 0.13 -16.66 9.70
N VAL A 38 0.85 -15.56 9.88
CA VAL A 38 1.89 -15.43 10.91
C VAL A 38 1.29 -15.67 12.29
N ALA A 39 0.18 -15.01 12.62
CA ALA A 39 -0.49 -15.18 13.91
C ALA A 39 -0.91 -16.64 14.20
N GLY A 40 -1.26 -17.41 13.17
CA GLY A 40 -1.60 -18.83 13.31
C GLY A 40 -0.39 -19.76 13.52
N HIS A 41 0.82 -19.31 13.17
CA HIS A 41 2.05 -20.10 13.29
C HIS A 41 2.98 -19.59 14.40
N SER A 42 2.75 -18.40 14.93
CA SER A 42 3.53 -17.82 16.02
C SER A 42 3.28 -18.52 17.35
N ILE A 43 4.33 -18.54 18.17
CA ILE A 43 4.30 -19.19 19.48
C ILE A 43 3.57 -18.31 20.51
N ASP A 44 3.78 -16.99 20.43
CA ASP A 44 3.14 -16.00 21.28
C ASP A 44 3.00 -14.64 20.56
N ALA A 45 2.47 -13.63 21.27
CA ALA A 45 2.26 -12.31 20.71
C ALA A 45 3.55 -11.56 20.39
N ALA A 46 4.64 -11.80 21.14
CA ALA A 46 5.92 -11.15 20.91
C ALA A 46 6.62 -11.74 19.67
N ASP A 47 6.58 -13.06 19.52
CA ASP A 47 7.05 -13.80 18.34
C ASP A 47 6.29 -13.36 17.08
N CYS A 48 4.96 -13.26 17.16
CA CYS A 48 4.13 -12.75 16.06
C CYS A 48 4.55 -11.33 15.66
N THR A 49 4.73 -10.44 16.64
CA THR A 49 5.15 -9.05 16.39
C THR A 49 6.52 -8.98 15.70
N ALA A 50 7.49 -9.77 16.17
CA ALA A 50 8.82 -9.81 15.58
C ALA A 50 8.79 -10.29 14.12
N LEU A 51 8.03 -11.34 13.83
CA LEU A 51 7.89 -11.87 12.46
C LEU A 51 7.18 -10.88 11.53
N LEU A 52 6.15 -10.17 12.01
CA LEU A 52 5.47 -9.14 11.22
C LEU A 52 6.38 -7.96 10.90
N GLN A 53 7.17 -7.50 11.88
CA GLN A 53 8.15 -6.43 11.67
C GLN A 53 9.19 -6.80 10.60
N MET A 54 9.64 -8.06 10.57
CA MET A 54 10.55 -8.54 9.52
C MET A 54 9.95 -8.49 8.12
N LEU A 55 8.62 -8.59 8.02
CA LEU A 55 7.87 -8.51 6.76
C LEU A 55 7.43 -7.08 6.42
N GLY A 56 7.71 -6.09 7.28
CA GLY A 56 7.20 -4.73 7.14
C GLY A 56 5.69 -4.64 7.32
N LEU A 57 5.12 -5.52 8.14
CA LEU A 57 3.70 -5.61 8.46
C LEU A 57 3.47 -5.32 9.96
N ASP A 58 2.22 -5.00 10.30
CA ASP A 58 1.81 -4.73 11.68
C ASP A 58 0.63 -5.58 12.09
N ALA A 59 0.58 -5.94 13.37
CA ALA A 59 -0.48 -6.78 13.92
C ALA A 59 -1.81 -6.04 14.02
N GLU A 60 -1.75 -4.75 14.33
CA GLU A 60 -2.90 -3.86 14.55
C GLU A 60 -3.40 -3.21 13.26
N SER A 61 -2.58 -3.24 12.22
CA SER A 61 -2.92 -2.72 10.92
C SER A 61 -2.55 -3.78 9.89
N GLY A 62 -3.52 -4.40 9.23
CA GLY A 62 -3.30 -5.01 7.91
C GLY A 62 -2.85 -3.98 6.84
N GLN A 63 -2.35 -2.82 7.27
CA GLN A 63 -1.89 -1.67 6.54
C GLN A 63 -0.48 -1.38 7.07
N HIS A 64 0.49 -1.29 6.15
CA HIS A 64 1.89 -1.00 6.40
C HIS A 64 2.10 0.05 7.53
N SER A 65 2.89 -0.25 8.56
CA SER A 65 3.54 0.81 9.35
C SER A 65 4.47 1.57 8.41
N GLU A 66 3.98 2.69 7.91
CA GLU A 66 4.81 3.73 7.35
C GLU A 66 5.62 4.36 8.50
N ALA A 67 6.80 3.80 8.76
CA ALA A 67 7.80 4.45 9.59
C ALA A 67 8.47 5.60 8.81
N ALA A 68 7.91 6.80 9.00
CA ALA A 68 8.47 8.15 8.80
C ALA A 68 8.66 8.71 7.35
N PRO A 69 8.45 10.04 7.16
CA PRO A 69 8.38 10.69 5.85
C PRO A 69 9.77 11.05 5.30
N ALA A 70 10.10 10.55 4.12
CA ALA A 70 11.25 11.01 3.35
C ALA A 70 10.83 11.98 2.23
N GLY A 71 10.79 13.27 2.57
CA GLY A 71 11.05 14.38 1.65
C GLY A 71 9.81 15.05 1.01
N PRO A 72 9.72 16.40 1.00
CA PRO A 72 8.72 17.08 0.21
C PRO A 72 9.05 16.84 -1.26
N VAL A 73 8.09 16.27 -2.00
CA VAL A 73 8.09 16.36 -3.45
C VAL A 73 7.99 17.83 -3.82
N LEU A 74 9.14 18.42 -4.12
CA LEU A 74 9.25 19.73 -4.72
C LEU A 74 8.54 19.66 -6.07
N ALA A 75 7.26 20.06 -6.07
CA ALA A 75 6.59 20.50 -7.27
C ALA A 75 7.33 21.74 -7.77
N ALA A 76 8.23 21.54 -8.73
CA ALA A 76 8.78 22.63 -9.53
C ALA A 76 7.78 22.91 -10.66
N ASP A 77 7.26 24.14 -10.61
CA ASP A 77 6.53 24.88 -11.63
C ASP A 77 7.30 24.96 -12.96
#